data_AF-A0A9W6GYV7-F1
#
_entry.id   AF-A0A9W6GYV7-F1
#
_cell.length_a   1.000
_cell.length_b   1.000
_cell.length_c   1.000
_cell.angle_alpha   90.00
_cell.angle_beta   90.00
_cell.angle_gamma   90.00
#
_symmetry.space_group_name_H-M   'P 1'
#
loop_
_entity.id
_entity.type
_entity.pdbx_description
1 polymer ?
#
loop_
_entity_poly.entity_id
_entity_poly.type
_entity_poly.pdbx_seq_one_letter_code
_entity_poly.pdbx_strand_id
1 'polypeptide(L)'
;MQSGVHTTNLIQNKTAYGLLLDAVNELGVEQGGMDTPISNDPDSGQPWRSRFDAFVLAHEERQLQTAAYILCAYLTGMRDSEIQAMQSGCLQRKRSADGIIERLTIRSVVYKDWQERGDPEEWVTIEPVGRAVEIAERLAARHRPRRKDDGIWIVLHRAVALDRGVPCGAADQSVSRASGRALRRAGRADNPAC
;
A
#
# COMPACT_ATOMS: atom_id res chain seq x y z
N MET A 1 17.31 6.09 -21.14
CA MET A 1 17.59 7.41 -20.54
C MET A 1 16.38 7.81 -19.68
N GLN A 2 16.40 7.53 -18.38
CA GLN A 2 15.42 8.09 -17.45
C GLN A 2 15.86 9.53 -17.15
N SER A 3 15.14 10.50 -17.72
CA SER A 3 15.30 11.90 -17.38
C SER A 3 14.66 12.11 -16.01
N GLY A 4 15.48 12.13 -14.96
CA GLY A 4 15.05 12.50 -13.61
C GLY A 4 14.79 14.00 -13.55
N VAL A 5 13.68 14.46 -14.13
CA VAL A 5 13.30 15.87 -14.04
C VAL A 5 12.65 16.11 -12.70
N HIS A 6 13.36 16.80 -11.81
CA HIS A 6 12.79 17.26 -10.56
C HIS A 6 11.68 18.29 -10.84
N THR A 7 10.49 18.08 -10.28
CA THR A 7 9.28 18.88 -10.55
C THR A 7 9.49 20.38 -10.36
N THR A 8 10.29 20.76 -9.36
CA THR A 8 10.65 22.16 -9.09
C THR A 8 11.37 22.83 -10.26
N ASN A 9 12.27 22.11 -10.95
CA ASN A 9 12.99 22.65 -12.11
C ASN A 9 12.07 22.80 -13.34
N LEU A 10 11.09 21.91 -13.44
CA LEU A 10 10.13 21.89 -14.55
C LEU A 10 9.11 23.04 -14.44
N ILE A 11 8.66 23.36 -13.23
CA ILE A 11 7.77 24.52 -12.98
C ILE A 11 8.50 25.85 -13.19
N GLN A 12 9.79 25.91 -12.83
CA GLN A 12 10.59 27.12 -12.99
C GLN A 12 10.86 27.44 -14.48
N ASN A 13 10.95 26.44 -15.34
CA ASN A 13 11.10 26.61 -16.78
C ASN A 13 9.74 26.73 -17.47
N LYS A 14 9.23 27.97 -17.56
CA LYS A 14 7.92 28.27 -18.16
C LYS A 14 7.74 27.74 -19.59
N THR A 15 8.81 27.71 -20.38
CA THR A 15 8.78 27.21 -21.77
C THR A 15 8.59 25.69 -21.79
N ALA A 16 9.35 24.96 -20.98
CA ALA A 16 9.21 23.51 -20.86
C ALA A 16 7.84 23.12 -20.29
N TYR A 17 7.36 23.87 -19.30
CA TYR A 17 6.03 23.67 -18.72
C TYR A 17 4.91 23.91 -19.75
N GLY A 18 5.02 24.96 -20.57
CA GLY A 18 4.06 25.24 -21.65
C GLY A 18 3.99 24.09 -22.67
N LEU A 19 5.15 23.62 -23.16
CA LEU A 19 5.21 22.50 -24.09
C LEU A 19 4.60 21.22 -23.52
N LEU A 20 4.78 20.97 -22.22
CA LEU A 20 4.17 19.81 -21.56
C LEU A 20 2.65 19.94 -21.44
N LEU A 21 2.13 21.13 -21.14
CA LEU A 21 0.69 21.37 -21.11
C LEU A 21 0.05 21.19 -22.49
N ASP A 22 0.69 21.70 -23.54
CA ASP A 22 0.20 21.53 -24.91
C ASP A 22 0.19 20.05 -25.31
N ALA A 23 1.26 19.32 -25.02
CA ALA A 23 1.32 17.88 -25.24
C ALA A 23 0.25 17.11 -24.45
N VAL A 24 -0.02 17.51 -23.20
CA VAL A 24 -1.09 16.92 -22.38
C VAL A 24 -2.47 17.19 -22.98
N ASN A 25 -2.71 18.38 -23.52
CA ASN A 25 -3.98 18.71 -24.18
C ASN A 25 -4.17 17.94 -25.49
N GLU A 26 -3.09 17.71 -26.24
CA GLU A 26 -3.13 16.99 -27.52
C GLU A 26 -3.26 15.47 -27.33
N LEU A 27 -2.43 14.90 -26.45
CA LEU A 27 -2.29 13.44 -26.29
C LEU A 27 -3.15 12.87 -25.16
N GLY A 28 -3.58 13.72 -24.21
CA GLY A 28 -4.21 13.30 -22.98
C GLY A 28 -3.21 12.76 -21.95
N VAL A 29 -3.73 12.38 -20.78
CA VAL A 29 -2.96 11.71 -19.72
C VAL A 29 -3.46 10.28 -19.54
N GLU A 30 -2.54 9.33 -19.51
CA GLU A 30 -2.82 8.01 -18.97
C GLU A 30 -2.54 8.02 -17.46
N GLN A 31 -3.37 7.32 -16.70
CA GLN A 31 -3.04 7.05 -15.30
C GLN A 31 -1.84 6.10 -15.28
N GLY A 32 -0.64 6.68 -15.26
CA GLY A 32 0.61 5.94 -15.09
C GLY A 32 0.54 5.11 -13.82
N GLY A 33 1.19 3.95 -13.81
CA GLY A 33 1.02 3.05 -12.68
C GLY A 33 1.59 1.64 -12.83
N MET A 34 1.31 0.81 -11.83
CA MET A 34 1.64 -0.62 -11.87
C MET A 34 0.68 -1.37 -12.81
N ASP A 35 1.22 -2.24 -13.66
CA ASP A 35 0.47 -3.14 -14.54
C ASP A 35 -0.14 -4.35 -13.80
N THR A 36 -0.19 -4.31 -12.47
CA THR A 36 -0.78 -5.39 -11.68
C THR A 36 -2.26 -5.51 -12.04
N PRO A 37 -2.72 -6.69 -12.50
CA PRO A 37 -4.12 -6.89 -12.85
C PRO A 37 -4.97 -6.72 -11.59
N ILE A 38 -6.02 -5.94 -11.73
CA ILE A 38 -6.99 -5.69 -10.67
C ILE A 38 -8.04 -6.80 -10.75
N SER A 39 -8.39 -7.38 -9.61
CA SER A 39 -9.46 -8.38 -9.55
C SER A 39 -10.76 -7.80 -10.11
N ASN A 40 -11.54 -8.65 -10.78
CA ASN A 40 -12.87 -8.24 -11.22
C ASN A 40 -13.84 -8.31 -10.05
N ASP A 41 -14.72 -7.32 -10.00
CA ASP A 41 -15.89 -7.32 -9.15
C ASP A 41 -16.84 -8.46 -9.57
N PRO A 42 -17.30 -9.32 -8.65
CA PRO A 42 -18.13 -10.48 -8.98
C PRO A 42 -19.46 -10.12 -9.64
N ASP A 43 -20.03 -8.96 -9.30
CA ASP A 43 -21.36 -8.55 -9.75
C ASP A 43 -21.32 -7.93 -11.16
N SER A 44 -20.30 -7.12 -11.44
CA SER A 44 -20.14 -6.42 -12.72
C SER A 44 -19.21 -7.11 -13.72
N GLY A 45 -18.35 -8.02 -13.26
CA GLY A 45 -17.32 -8.69 -14.07
C GLY A 45 -16.22 -7.74 -14.58
N GLN A 46 -16.23 -6.49 -14.15
CA GLN A 46 -15.23 -5.47 -14.48
C GLN A 46 -14.25 -5.28 -13.32
N PRO A 47 -13.06 -4.72 -13.55
CA PRO A 47 -12.17 -4.35 -12.46
C PRO A 47 -12.90 -3.49 -11.41
N TRP A 48 -12.82 -3.86 -10.13
CA TRP A 48 -13.53 -3.15 -9.06
C TRP A 48 -13.02 -1.72 -8.82
N ARG A 49 -11.87 -1.36 -9.42
CA ARG A 49 -11.21 -0.05 -9.32
C ARG A 49 -10.33 0.25 -10.53
N SER A 50 -9.86 1.49 -10.61
CA SER A 50 -8.81 1.90 -11.54
C SER A 50 -7.40 1.50 -11.06
N ARG A 51 -6.43 1.58 -11.99
CA ARG A 51 -5.01 1.23 -11.78
C ARG A 51 -4.34 2.06 -10.68
N PHE A 52 -3.24 1.55 -10.16
CA PHE A 52 -2.46 2.20 -9.11
C PHE A 52 -1.44 3.17 -9.70
N ASP A 53 -1.66 4.47 -9.54
CA ASP A 53 -0.61 5.48 -9.63
C ASP A 53 0.20 5.53 -8.32
N ALA A 54 1.40 6.09 -8.33
CA ALA A 54 2.29 6.19 -7.16
C ALA A 54 1.64 6.90 -5.97
N PHE A 55 0.82 7.93 -6.21
CA PHE A 55 0.09 8.62 -5.14
C PHE A 55 -1.01 7.76 -4.54
N VAL A 56 -1.74 7.04 -5.40
CA VAL A 56 -2.78 6.10 -4.98
C VAL A 56 -2.13 4.98 -4.18
N LEU A 57 -1.01 4.42 -4.66
CA LEU A 57 -0.29 3.36 -3.95
C LEU A 57 0.12 3.76 -2.54
N ALA A 58 0.69 4.96 -2.34
CA ALA A 58 1.06 5.42 -1.01
C ALA A 58 -0.15 5.62 -0.08
N HIS A 59 -1.31 6.01 -0.63
CA HIS A 59 -2.55 6.07 0.13
C HIS A 59 -3.03 4.68 0.54
N GLU A 60 -3.02 3.74 -0.40
CA GLU A 60 -3.51 2.37 -0.21
C GLU A 60 -2.63 1.59 0.77
N GLU A 61 -1.31 1.78 0.74
CA GLU A 61 -0.39 1.20 1.72
C GLU A 61 -0.71 1.68 3.15
N ARG A 62 -1.11 2.95 3.31
CA ARG A 62 -1.57 3.47 4.60
C ARG A 62 -2.90 2.84 5.01
N GLN A 63 -3.87 2.74 4.11
CA GLN A 63 -5.15 2.08 4.41
C GLN A 63 -4.95 0.61 4.78
N LEU A 64 -4.04 -0.07 4.08
CA LEU A 64 -3.69 -1.46 4.37
C LEU A 64 -3.03 -1.60 5.75
N GLN A 65 -2.11 -0.71 6.11
CA GLN A 65 -1.53 -0.67 7.46
C GLN A 65 -2.60 -0.42 8.53
N THR A 66 -3.53 0.52 8.30
CA THR A 66 -4.64 0.80 9.21
C THR A 66 -5.57 -0.40 9.36
N ALA A 67 -5.92 -1.08 8.27
CA ALA A 67 -6.73 -2.29 8.31
C ALA A 67 -6.04 -3.41 9.10
N ALA A 68 -4.74 -3.62 8.88
CA ALA A 68 -3.95 -4.58 9.65
C ALA A 68 -3.91 -4.23 11.14
N TYR A 69 -3.74 -2.95 11.48
CA TYR A 69 -3.75 -2.47 12.85
C TYR A 69 -5.10 -2.75 13.54
N ILE A 70 -6.22 -2.42 12.88
CA ILE A 70 -7.57 -2.65 13.41
C ILE A 70 -7.81 -4.16 13.61
N LEU A 71 -7.40 -5.00 12.66
CA LEU A 71 -7.53 -6.46 12.80
C LEU A 71 -6.75 -6.98 14.00
N CYS A 72 -5.51 -6.52 14.21
CA CYS A 72 -4.72 -6.86 15.38
C CYS A 72 -5.44 -6.42 16.66
N ALA A 73 -5.83 -5.15 16.76
CA ALA A 73 -6.50 -4.60 17.95
C ALA A 73 -7.79 -5.33 18.30
N TYR A 74 -8.59 -5.66 17.29
CA TYR A 74 -9.89 -6.28 17.48
C TYR A 74 -9.78 -7.76 17.89
N LEU A 75 -8.83 -8.50 17.32
CA LEU A 75 -8.79 -9.96 17.43
C LEU A 75 -7.81 -10.46 18.51
N THR A 76 -6.81 -9.68 18.91
CA THR A 76 -5.85 -10.10 19.97
C THR A 76 -6.27 -9.66 21.36
N GLY A 77 -7.11 -8.62 21.47
CA GLY A 77 -7.45 -8.00 22.75
C GLY A 77 -6.27 -7.26 23.42
N MET A 78 -5.18 -7.03 22.69
CA MET A 78 -4.03 -6.23 23.17
C MET A 78 -4.43 -4.76 23.37
N ARG A 79 -3.78 -4.10 24.32
CA ARG A 79 -3.89 -2.64 24.50
C ARG A 79 -3.18 -1.92 23.37
N ASP A 80 -3.62 -0.70 23.07
CA ASP A 80 -3.00 0.14 22.02
C ASP A 80 -1.48 0.28 22.19
N SER A 81 -1.00 0.50 23.42
CA SER A 81 0.44 0.58 23.72
C SER A 81 1.19 -0.72 23.44
N GLU A 82 0.57 -1.87 23.66
CA GLU A 82 1.14 -3.19 23.39
C GLU A 82 1.18 -3.47 21.89
N ILE A 83 0.17 -3.03 21.14
CA ILE A 83 0.15 -3.17 19.69
C ILE A 83 1.22 -2.26 19.09
N GLN A 84 1.28 -0.99 19.49
CA GLN A 84 2.29 -0.04 19.01
C GLN A 84 3.73 -0.49 19.32
N ALA A 85 3.94 -1.23 20.41
CA ALA A 85 5.23 -1.78 20.79
C ALA A 85 5.66 -3.03 20.00
N MET A 86 4.85 -3.52 19.06
CA MET A 86 5.19 -4.68 18.24
C MET A 86 6.42 -4.42 17.35
N GLN A 87 7.36 -5.36 17.41
CA GLN A 87 8.62 -5.31 16.65
C GLN A 87 8.64 -6.34 15.52
N SER A 88 9.54 -6.13 14.56
CA SER A 88 9.78 -7.09 13.48
C SER A 88 10.13 -8.47 14.06
N GLY A 89 9.51 -9.52 13.55
CA GLY A 89 9.64 -10.89 14.07
C GLY A 89 8.81 -11.17 15.32
N CYS A 90 7.80 -10.34 15.62
CA CYS A 90 6.90 -10.54 16.76
C CYS A 90 6.01 -11.78 16.61
N LEU A 91 5.67 -12.17 15.37
CA LEU A 91 4.86 -13.34 15.09
C LEU A 91 5.67 -14.63 15.29
N GLN A 92 5.14 -15.55 16.09
CA GLN A 92 5.71 -16.87 16.35
C GLN A 92 4.67 -17.94 16.02
N ARG A 93 5.11 -18.98 15.29
CA ARG A 93 4.30 -20.15 14.96
C ARG A 93 4.84 -21.34 15.74
N LYS A 94 4.14 -21.72 16.82
CA LYS A 94 4.52 -22.86 17.66
C LYS A 94 3.61 -24.04 17.34
N ARG A 95 4.18 -25.17 16.92
CA ARG A 95 3.45 -26.44 16.84
C ARG A 95 3.47 -27.11 18.20
N SER A 96 2.32 -27.61 18.66
CA SER A 96 2.23 -28.46 19.86
C SER A 96 3.08 -29.72 19.68
N ALA A 97 3.52 -30.33 20.78
CA ALA A 97 4.33 -31.55 20.76
C ALA A 97 3.68 -32.70 19.96
N ASP A 98 2.35 -32.72 19.91
CA ASP A 98 1.55 -33.71 19.17
C ASP A 98 1.39 -33.38 17.68
N GLY A 99 1.96 -32.28 17.18
CA GLY A 99 1.94 -31.87 15.77
C GLY A 99 0.57 -31.39 15.24
N ILE A 100 -0.50 -31.54 16.00
CA ILE A 100 -1.89 -31.31 15.56
C ILE A 100 -2.34 -29.85 15.72
N ILE A 101 -1.87 -29.15 16.76
CA ILE A 101 -2.31 -27.78 17.07
C ILE A 101 -1.19 -26.79 16.73
N GLU A 102 -1.41 -25.97 15.70
CA GLU A 102 -0.60 -24.78 15.43
C GLU A 102 -1.12 -23.63 16.29
N ARG A 103 -0.28 -23.15 17.21
CA ARG A 103 -0.53 -21.96 18.01
C ARG A 103 0.23 -20.80 17.38
N LEU A 104 -0.51 -19.81 16.92
CA LEU A 104 0.06 -18.53 16.54
C LEU A 104 0.14 -17.66 17.79
N THR A 105 1.30 -17.07 18.01
CA THR A 105 1.52 -16.19 19.13
C THR A 105 2.21 -14.91 18.69
N ILE A 106 1.89 -13.80 19.35
CA ILE A 106 2.50 -12.50 19.11
C ILE A 106 3.29 -12.15 20.36
N ARG A 107 4.56 -11.76 20.19
CA ARG A 107 5.39 -11.23 21.26
C ARG A 107 5.45 -9.72 21.17
N SER A 108 5.05 -9.03 22.23
CA SER A 108 5.13 -7.57 22.34
C SER A 108 5.51 -7.15 23.76
N VAL A 109 5.79 -5.85 23.93
CA VAL A 109 6.23 -5.27 25.20
C VAL A 109 5.03 -4.67 25.93
N VAL A 110 4.82 -5.09 27.17
CA VAL A 110 3.80 -4.54 28.06
C VAL A 110 4.45 -3.54 29.01
N TYR A 111 3.91 -2.33 29.04
CA TYR A 111 4.29 -1.32 30.03
C TYR A 111 3.31 -1.40 31.20
N LYS A 112 3.71 -2.07 32.29
CA LYS A 112 2.98 -2.10 33.57
C LYS A 112 3.78 -1.31 34.61
N ASP A 113 3.08 -0.39 35.29
CA ASP A 113 3.59 0.49 36.33
C ASP A 113 4.79 1.36 35.91
N TRP A 114 5.28 2.20 36.83
CA TRP A 114 6.34 3.22 36.65
C TRP A 114 7.73 2.65 36.28
N GLN A 115 7.80 1.49 35.61
CA GLN A 115 9.02 0.90 35.11
C GLN A 115 9.28 1.35 33.67
N GLU A 116 10.45 1.95 33.44
CA GLU A 116 10.91 2.42 32.11
C GLU A 116 11.15 1.27 31.11
N ARG A 117 11.17 0.01 31.59
CA ARG A 117 11.46 -1.18 30.79
C ARG A 117 10.23 -2.09 30.82
N GLY A 118 9.43 -2.08 29.76
CA GLY A 118 8.29 -2.97 29.66
C GLY A 118 8.71 -4.44 29.53
N ASP A 119 7.84 -5.34 29.98
CA ASP A 119 8.08 -6.78 29.99
C ASP A 119 7.57 -7.43 28.69
N PRO A 120 8.33 -8.36 28.09
CA PRO A 120 7.86 -9.09 26.92
C PRO A 120 6.77 -10.09 27.32
N GLU A 121 5.57 -9.93 26.77
CA GLU A 121 4.42 -10.83 26.96
C GLU A 121 4.04 -11.49 25.63
N GLU A 122 3.35 -12.63 25.70
CA GLU A 122 2.96 -13.46 24.55
C GLU A 122 1.44 -13.59 24.48
N TRP A 123 0.83 -13.18 23.37
CA TRP A 123 -0.61 -13.29 23.12
C TRP A 123 -0.88 -14.39 22.11
N VAL A 124 -1.80 -15.30 22.42
CA VAL A 124 -2.28 -16.32 21.47
C VAL A 124 -3.23 -15.67 20.47
N THR A 125 -3.06 -15.98 19.18
CA THR A 125 -3.84 -15.38 18.10
C THR A 125 -4.25 -16.39 17.03
N ILE A 126 -4.92 -15.91 15.99
CA ILE A 126 -5.48 -16.67 14.86
C ILE A 126 -4.78 -16.30 13.53
N GLU A 127 -4.92 -17.15 12.51
CA GLU A 127 -4.26 -16.97 11.20
C GLU A 127 -4.50 -15.59 10.56
N PRO A 128 -5.71 -15.00 10.59
CA PRO A 128 -5.96 -13.68 10.03
C PRO A 128 -5.07 -12.59 10.61
N VAL A 129 -4.79 -12.65 11.91
CA VAL A 129 -3.91 -11.70 12.59
C VAL A 129 -2.46 -11.98 12.21
N GLY A 130 -2.05 -13.24 12.11
CA GLY A 130 -0.72 -13.59 11.61
C GLY A 130 -0.44 -12.97 10.24
N ARG A 131 -1.42 -13.05 9.32
CA ARG A 131 -1.32 -12.41 8.01
C ARG A 131 -1.25 -10.88 8.09
N ALA A 132 -2.05 -10.27 8.96
CA ALA A 132 -2.03 -8.81 9.17
C ALA A 132 -0.65 -8.33 9.66
N VAL A 133 -0.05 -9.06 10.60
CA VAL A 133 1.30 -8.77 11.12
C VAL A 133 2.35 -8.90 10.03
N GLU A 134 2.32 -9.96 9.22
CA GLU A 134 3.26 -10.12 8.09
C GLU A 134 3.14 -9.00 7.05
N ILE A 135 1.91 -8.54 6.77
CA ILE A 135 1.68 -7.38 5.90
C ILE A 135 2.30 -6.12 6.51
N ALA A 136 2.06 -5.87 7.79
CA ALA A 136 2.62 -4.72 8.50
C ALA A 136 4.16 -4.74 8.51
N GLU A 137 4.77 -5.91 8.76
CA GLU A 137 6.22 -6.11 8.71
C GLU A 137 6.79 -5.82 7.32
N ARG A 138 6.13 -6.27 6.25
CA ARG A 138 6.55 -6.00 4.87
C ARG A 138 6.46 -4.51 4.52
N LEU A 139 5.39 -3.85 4.94
CA LEU A 139 5.22 -2.40 4.76
C LEU A 139 6.29 -1.63 5.54
N ALA A 140 6.58 -2.05 6.77
CA ALA A 140 7.62 -1.48 7.61
C ALA A 140 9.01 -1.61 6.95
N ALA A 141 9.38 -2.82 6.54
CA ALA A 141 10.65 -3.09 5.88
C ALA A 141 10.86 -2.25 4.60
N ARG A 142 9.80 -2.00 3.82
CA ARG A 142 9.86 -1.20 2.59
C ARG A 142 10.10 0.29 2.83
N HIS A 143 9.62 0.83 3.95
CA HIS A 143 9.71 2.27 4.24
C HIS A 143 10.68 2.60 5.38
N ARG A 144 11.33 1.59 5.95
CA ARG A 144 12.26 1.77 7.06
C ARG A 144 13.40 2.71 6.62
N PRO A 145 13.60 3.86 7.28
CA PRO A 145 14.83 4.62 7.11
C PRO A 145 15.99 3.79 7.66
N ARG A 146 17.24 4.06 7.25
CA ARG A 146 18.46 3.36 7.75
C ARG A 146 18.68 3.43 9.28
N ARG A 147 17.76 4.02 10.07
CA ARG A 147 17.85 4.13 11.53
C ARG A 147 17.13 2.98 12.26
N LYS A 148 17.54 2.83 13.51
CA LYS A 148 17.53 1.67 14.41
C LYS A 148 16.17 1.28 15.02
N ASP A 149 15.04 1.71 14.45
CA ASP A 149 13.72 1.45 15.04
C ASP A 149 13.13 0.15 14.48
N ASP A 150 13.02 -0.85 15.34
CA ASP A 150 12.58 -2.21 14.98
C ASP A 150 11.05 -2.39 14.96
N GLY A 151 10.28 -1.33 15.25
CA GLY A 151 8.82 -1.32 15.24
C GLY A 151 8.19 -1.57 13.86
N ILE A 152 7.04 -2.25 13.84
CA ILE A 152 6.29 -2.55 12.59
C ILE A 152 5.28 -1.43 12.23
N TRP A 153 4.87 -0.63 13.21
CA TRP A 153 3.90 0.46 13.02
C TRP A 153 4.61 1.79 12.78
N ILE A 154 5.24 1.92 11.61
CA ILE A 154 5.90 3.15 11.19
C ILE A 154 4.94 4.12 10.50
N VAL A 155 5.22 5.42 10.58
CA VAL A 155 4.44 6.44 9.88
C VAL A 155 4.73 6.37 8.38
N LEU A 156 3.72 5.96 7.60
CA LEU A 156 3.80 5.97 6.13
C LEU A 156 3.53 7.39 5.62
N HIS A 157 4.58 8.13 5.27
CA HIS A 157 4.49 9.47 4.69
C HIS A 157 4.10 9.43 3.21
N ARG A 158 3.03 10.16 2.84
CA ARG A 158 2.60 10.34 1.43
C ARG A 158 3.72 10.88 0.53
N ALA A 159 4.61 11.70 1.09
CA ALA A 159 5.66 12.40 0.35
C ALA A 159 6.78 11.48 -0.18
N VAL A 160 6.96 10.27 0.36
CA VAL A 160 8.00 9.34 -0.13
C VAL A 160 7.69 8.84 -1.55
N ALA A 161 6.43 8.91 -1.99
CA ALA A 161 6.05 8.63 -3.38
C ALA A 161 6.65 9.65 -4.38
N LEU A 162 6.85 10.91 -3.95
CA LEU A 162 7.43 11.97 -4.78
C LEU A 162 8.92 11.78 -5.05
N ASP A 163 9.65 11.17 -4.11
CA ASP A 163 11.10 10.94 -4.21
C ASP A 163 11.45 9.83 -5.21
N ARG A 164 10.45 9.07 -5.68
CA ARG A 164 10.60 8.01 -6.68
C ARG A 164 10.37 8.47 -8.12
N GLY A 165 10.30 9.79 -8.37
CA GLY A 165 10.27 10.34 -9.72
C GLY A 165 8.97 10.11 -10.50
N VAL A 166 7.85 9.88 -9.82
CA VAL A 166 6.53 9.75 -10.48
C VAL A 166 5.80 11.10 -10.45
N PRO A 167 5.47 11.69 -11.61
CA PRO A 167 4.85 13.00 -11.67
C PRO A 167 3.41 12.97 -11.14
N CYS A 168 3.06 13.89 -10.27
CA CYS A 168 1.66 14.24 -9.97
C CYS A 168 1.09 15.04 -11.15
N GLY A 169 0.38 14.36 -12.04
CA GLY A 169 -0.71 15.02 -12.77
C GLY A 169 -1.80 15.35 -11.75
N ALA A 170 -2.27 16.59 -11.73
CA ALA A 170 -3.39 17.02 -10.91
C ALA A 170 -4.65 16.21 -11.26
N ALA A 171 -4.86 15.08 -10.60
CA ALA A 171 -6.11 14.33 -10.65
C ALA A 171 -7.02 14.83 -9.53
N ASP A 172 -7.43 16.09 -9.63
CA ASP A 172 -8.59 16.60 -8.90
C ASP A 172 -9.84 16.30 -9.74
N GLN A 173 -10.58 15.29 -9.30
CA GLN A 173 -12.04 15.12 -9.40
C GLN A 173 -12.77 15.05 -10.77
N SER A 174 -12.12 14.92 -11.94
CA SER A 174 -12.86 14.99 -13.22
C SER A 174 -12.58 13.96 -14.33
N VAL A 175 -12.11 12.73 -14.02
CA VAL A 175 -11.86 11.69 -15.06
C VAL A 175 -12.70 10.42 -14.86
N SER A 176 -14.02 10.57 -14.77
CA SER A 176 -14.97 9.44 -14.87
C SER A 176 -15.80 9.44 -16.17
N ARG A 177 -15.52 10.33 -17.14
CA ARG A 177 -16.37 10.46 -18.36
C ARG A 177 -15.79 9.90 -19.67
N ALA A 178 -14.54 9.43 -19.72
CA ALA A 178 -13.90 9.05 -20.99
C ALA A 178 -13.81 7.53 -21.28
N SER A 179 -14.14 6.65 -20.32
CA SER A 179 -14.00 5.19 -20.49
C SER A 179 -15.03 4.56 -21.45
N GLY A 180 -16.01 5.33 -21.94
CA GLY A 180 -17.08 4.84 -22.83
C GLY A 180 -16.75 4.80 -24.34
N ARG A 181 -15.66 5.43 -24.80
CA ARG A 181 -15.34 5.53 -26.24
C ARG A 181 -14.25 4.57 -26.72
N ALA A 182 -13.30 4.18 -25.86
CA ALA A 182 -12.20 3.29 -26.24
C ALA A 182 -12.66 1.84 -26.43
N LEU A 183 -13.64 1.36 -25.65
CA LEU A 183 -14.13 -0.02 -25.73
C LEU A 183 -14.89 -0.32 -27.03
N ARG A 184 -15.37 0.69 -27.77
CA ARG A 184 -16.11 0.48 -29.04
C ARG A 184 -15.21 0.22 -30.25
N ARG A 185 -13.90 0.47 -30.16
CA ARG A 185 -12.95 0.18 -31.27
C ARG A 185 -12.29 -1.19 -31.17
N ALA A 186 -12.28 -1.82 -29.99
CA ALA A 186 -11.68 -3.15 -29.79
C ALA A 186 -12.60 -4.33 -30.17
N GLY A 187 -13.84 -4.07 -30.63
CA GLY A 187 -14.83 -5.10 -30.96
C GLY A 187 -15.02 -5.40 -32.45
N ARG A 188 -14.12 -4.99 -33.36
CA ARG A 188 -14.30 -5.23 -34.80
C ARG A 188 -12.99 -5.61 -35.50
N ALA A 189 -12.73 -6.93 -35.53
CA ALA A 189 -11.78 -7.73 -36.34
C ALA A 189 -11.30 -8.86 -35.40
N ASP A 190 -11.49 -10.16 -35.64
CA ASP A 190 -11.53 -10.92 -36.88
C ASP A 190 -12.41 -12.17 -36.73
N ASN A 191 -13.23 -12.47 -37.75
CA ASN A 191 -13.62 -13.84 -38.05
C ASN A 191 -13.45 -14.04 -39.56
N PRO A 192 -12.48 -14.84 -40.04
CA PRO A 192 -12.40 -15.14 -41.45
C PRO A 192 -13.42 -16.21 -41.82
N ALA A 193 -14.02 -16.02 -42.99
CA ALA A 193 -14.96 -16.93 -43.62
C ALA A 193 -14.31 -18.26 -44.02
N CYS A 194 -15.00 -19.36 -43.69
CA CYS A 194 -15.37 -20.53 -44.53
C CYS A 194 -15.70 -21.71 -43.61
#